data_AF-A0A846Q7W2-F1
#
_entry.id   AF-A0A846Q7W2-F1
#
_cell.length_a   1.000
_cell.length_b   1.000
_cell.length_c   1.000
_cell.angle_alpha   90.00
_cell.angle_beta   90.00
_cell.angle_gamma   90.00
#
_symmetry.space_group_name_H-M   'P 1'
#
loop_
_entity.id
_entity.type
_entity.pdbx_description
1 polymer ?
#
loop_
_entity_poly.entity_id
_entity_poly.type
_entity_poly.pdbx_seq_one_letter_code
_entity_poly.pdbx_strand_id
1 'polypeptide(L)' 'MKIGIMSDTHDQTRRVRKAVDIFNKEKVELVIHCGDIIAPFTL' A
#
# COMPACT_ATOMS: atom_id res chain seq x y z
N MET A 1 -9.08 -16.03 -4.86
CA MET A 1 -9.46 -14.81 -4.14
C MET A 1 -8.50 -14.52 -3.00
N LYS A 2 -7.61 -13.55 -3.20
CA LYS A 2 -6.72 -13.00 -2.16
C LYS A 2 -6.99 -11.51 -2.03
N ILE A 3 -7.02 -11.01 -0.79
CA ILE A 3 -7.15 -9.58 -0.48
C ILE A 3 -5.89 -9.15 0.28
N GLY A 4 -5.28 -8.05 -0.16
CA GLY A 4 -4.16 -7.40 0.50
C GLY A 4 -4.68 -6.32 1.43
N ILE A 5 -4.08 -6.19 2.61
CA ILE A 5 -4.40 -5.12 3.55
C ILE A 5 -3.09 -4.44 3.91
N MET A 6 -3.07 -3.12 3.84
CA MET A 6 -1.97 -2.28 4.29
C MET A 6 -2.50 -1.02 4.97
N SER A 7 -1.61 -0.28 5.64
CA SER A 7 -1.95 0.94 6.37
C SER A 7 -0.71 1.81 6.47
N ASP A 8 -0.89 3.10 6.76
CA ASP A 8 0.15 4.01 7.26
C ASP A 8 1.44 4.01 6.43
N THR A 9 1.30 4.36 5.15
CA THR A 9 2.43 4.39 4.22
C THR A 9 3.30 5.64 4.34
N HIS A 10 2.76 6.74 4.87
CA HIS A 10 3.50 7.97 5.24
C HIS A 10 4.62 8.34 4.27
N ASP A 11 4.31 8.54 2.99
CA ASP A 11 5.29 8.91 1.95
C ASP A 11 6.45 7.96 1.70
N GLN A 12 6.46 6.78 2.30
CA GLN A 12 7.52 5.80 2.13
C GLN A 12 7.36 5.08 0.79
N THR A 13 7.44 5.83 -0.30
CA THR A 13 7.23 5.37 -1.69
C THR A 13 8.04 4.13 -2.03
N ARG A 14 9.27 3.99 -1.50
CA ARG A 14 10.08 2.78 -1.66
C ARG A 14 9.45 1.55 -0.99
N ARG A 15 8.83 1.69 0.18
CA ARG A 15 8.15 0.60 0.89
C ARG A 15 6.82 0.28 0.25
N VAL A 16 6.08 1.31 -0.20
CA VAL A 16 4.86 1.14 -0.99
C VAL A 16 5.15 0.31 -2.24
N ARG A 17 6.20 0.65 -3.01
CA ARG A 17 6.60 -0.13 -4.19
C ARG A 17 6.87 -1.60 -3.85
N LYS A 18 7.63 -1.86 -2.78
CA LYS A 18 7.89 -3.24 -2.32
C LYS A 18 6.59 -3.98 -1.94
N ALA A 19 5.66 -3.32 -1.26
CA ALA A 19 4.37 -3.92 -0.90
C ALA A 19 3.54 -4.24 -2.16
N VAL A 20 3.51 -3.34 -3.12
CA VAL A 20 2.85 -3.54 -4.43
C VAL A 20 3.48 -4.70 -5.20
N ASP A 21 4.81 -4.81 -5.23
CA ASP A 21 5.50 -5.92 -5.89
C ASP A 21 5.12 -7.28 -5.26
N ILE A 22 5.00 -7.32 -3.93
CA ILE A 22 4.55 -8.52 -3.21
C ILE A 22 3.09 -8.85 -3.56
N PHE A 23 2.19 -7.87 -3.53
CA PHE A 23 0.78 -8.08 -3.87
C PHE A 23 0.59 -8.57 -5.31
N ASN A 24 1.36 -8.02 -6.25
CA ASN A 24 1.37 -8.45 -7.65
C ASN A 24 1.86 -9.88 -7.81
N LYS A 25 3.01 -10.21 -7.18
CA LYS A 25 3.56 -11.57 -7.20
C LYS A 25 2.58 -12.59 -6.63
N GLU A 26 1.87 -12.20 -5.57
CA GLU A 26 0.87 -13.04 -4.91
C GLU A 26 -0.46 -13.12 -5.67
N LYS A 27 -0.65 -12.36 -6.75
CA LYS A 27 -1.92 -12.26 -7.49
C LYS A 27 -3.08 -11.88 -6.56
N VAL A 28 -2.86 -10.87 -5.73
CA VAL A 28 -3.92 -10.26 -4.91
C VAL A 28 -4.92 -9.55 -5.83
N GLU A 29 -6.20 -9.80 -5.61
CA GLU A 29 -7.29 -9.28 -6.46
C GLU A 29 -7.79 -7.90 -6.00
N LEU A 30 -7.62 -7.58 -4.70
CA LEU A 30 -8.01 -6.29 -4.11
C LEU A 30 -7.04 -5.91 -3.00
N VAL A 31 -6.63 -4.63 -2.92
CA VAL A 31 -5.86 -4.10 -1.80
C VAL A 31 -6.67 -3.03 -1.06
N ILE A 32 -6.79 -3.16 0.26
CA ILE A 32 -7.41 -2.18 1.15
C ILE A 32 -6.28 -1.45 1.89
N HIS A 33 -6.30 -0.12 1.83
CA HIS A 33 -5.41 0.73 2.62
C HIS A 33 -6.23 1.46 3.69
N CYS A 34 -5.95 1.19 4.97
CA CYS A 34 -6.79 1.63 6.09
C CYS A 34 -6.25 2.85 6.85
N GLY A 35 -5.07 3.37 6.49
CA GLY A 35 -4.39 4.42 7.26
C GLY A 35 -3.82 5.52 6.39
N ASP A 36 -2.85 6.25 6.91
CA ASP A 36 -2.36 7.46 6.24
C ASP A 36 -1.55 7.12 5.00
N ILE A 37 -2.08 7.47 3.83
CA ILE A 37 -1.36 7.27 2.56
C ILE A 37 -0.17 8.25 2.45
N ILE A 38 -0.32 9.42 3.05
CA ILE A 38 -0.21 10.68 2.31
C ILE A 38 1.18 11.30 2.19
N ALA A 39 1.29 12.05 1.09
CA ALA A 39 2.20 13.17 0.85
C ALA A 39 1.53 14.48 1.25
N PRO A 40 1.98 15.10 2.34
CA PRO A 40 1.45 16.35 2.80
C PRO A 40 2.32 17.52 2.32
N PHE A 41 1.87 18.27 1.32
CA PHE A 41 1.79 19.71 1.59
C PHE A 41 0.60 20.03 2.53
N THR A 42 -0.15 18.99 2.88
CA THR A 42 -1.39 18.93 3.64
C THR A 42 -1.12 18.89 5.15
N LEU A 43 -0.53 19.98 5.68
CA LEU A 43 -0.83 20.71 6.92
C LEU A 43 0.23 21.79 7.16
#